data_AF-A0A955VN71-F1
#
_entry.id   AF-A0A955VN71-F1
#
_cell.length_a   1.000
_cell.length_b   1.000
_cell.length_c   1.000
_cell.angle_alpha   90.00
_cell.angle_beta   90.00
_cell.angle_gamma   90.00
#
_symmetry.space_group_name_H-M   'P 1'
#
loop_
_entity.id
_entity.type
_entity.pdbx_description
1 polymer ?
#
loop_
_entity_poly.entity_id
_entity_poly.type
_entity_poly.pdbx_seq_one_letter_code
_entity_poly.pdbx_strand_id
1 'polypeptide(L)'
;LLANAMFDLPVFQISEKLRSSPGQWLSEAVAAFGLVLAILMALRSRPDTVPAVVGLYITAAYWFTASTAFANPAVTVARQFSDTFAGIAPSSVTFFIAAQMAGAALAFLFERFLVSPRGGGRIGVSRRPSSARPPSRS
;
A
#
# COMPACT_ATOMS: atom_id res chain seq x y z
N LEU A 1 3.71 15.05 18.94
CA LEU A 1 3.47 16.17 19.88
C LEU A 1 2.36 15.85 20.88
N LEU A 2 1.09 15.66 20.45
CA LEU A 2 0.01 15.29 21.37
C LEU A 2 0.30 14.00 22.17
N ALA A 3 0.84 12.97 21.51
CA ALA A 3 1.27 11.75 22.20
C ALA A 3 2.29 12.05 23.32
N ASN A 4 3.27 12.92 23.07
CA ASN A 4 4.25 13.29 24.10
C ASN A 4 3.56 13.96 25.30
N ALA A 5 2.63 14.87 25.05
CA ALA A 5 1.84 15.51 26.12
C ALA A 5 0.98 14.49 26.89
N MET A 6 0.38 13.51 26.21
CA MET A 6 -0.41 12.44 26.85
C MET A 6 0.43 11.57 27.79
N PHE A 7 1.73 11.44 27.53
CA PHE A 7 2.68 10.66 28.33
C PHE A 7 3.55 11.53 29.24
N ASP A 8 3.19 12.80 29.46
CA ASP A 8 3.93 13.77 30.29
C ASP A 8 5.42 13.92 29.90
N LEU A 9 5.69 13.83 28.60
CA LEU A 9 7.03 14.02 28.00
C LEU A 9 7.18 15.43 27.40
N PRO A 10 8.43 15.91 27.20
CA PRO A 10 8.67 17.14 26.45
C PRO A 10 7.93 17.13 25.10
N VAL A 11 7.10 18.16 24.88
CA VAL A 11 6.23 18.25 23.70
C VAL A 11 7.08 18.22 22.43
N PHE A 12 8.14 19.04 22.40
CA PHE A 12 9.17 19.00 21.39
C PHE A 12 10.39 18.24 21.90
N GLN A 13 10.75 17.19 21.17
CA GLN A 13 11.93 16.37 21.37
C GLN A 13 12.33 15.80 20.01
N ILE A 14 13.61 15.58 19.77
CA ILE A 14 14.11 14.93 18.56
C ILE A 14 14.60 13.55 18.97
N SER A 15 14.20 12.51 18.23
CA SER A 15 14.62 11.16 18.56
C SER A 15 16.07 10.88 18.17
N GLU A 16 16.78 10.18 19.05
CA GLU A 16 18.13 9.66 18.79
C GLU A 16 18.12 8.18 18.38
N LYS A 17 16.93 7.56 18.27
CA LYS A 17 16.78 6.13 17.93
C LYS A 17 17.18 5.84 16.48
N LEU A 18 18.44 5.48 16.30
CA LEU A 18 18.98 5.02 15.02
C LEU A 18 18.28 3.75 14.54
N ARG A 19 17.69 3.82 13.35
CA ARG A 19 17.05 2.70 12.65
C ARG A 19 17.63 2.59 11.25
N SER A 20 18.85 2.06 11.16
CA SER A 20 19.67 2.05 9.95
C SER A 20 20.05 0.65 9.47
N SER A 21 19.38 -0.41 9.94
CA SER A 21 19.72 -1.76 9.50
C SER A 21 19.02 -2.09 8.17
N PRO A 22 19.69 -2.82 7.24
CA PRO A 22 19.07 -3.27 6.00
C PRO A 22 17.78 -4.08 6.21
N GLY A 23 17.72 -4.86 7.31
CA GLY A 23 16.51 -5.60 7.68
C GLY A 23 15.33 -4.70 8.03
N GLN A 24 15.57 -3.52 8.62
CA GLN A 24 14.51 -2.55 8.89
C GLN A 24 14.01 -1.88 7.61
N TRP A 25 14.90 -1.55 6.67
CA TRP A 25 14.49 -0.98 5.39
C TRP A 25 13.70 -1.97 4.56
N LEU A 26 14.15 -3.23 4.49
CA LEU A 26 13.40 -4.29 3.83
C LEU A 26 12.04 -4.51 4.49
N SER A 27 11.98 -4.48 5.82
CA SER A 27 10.73 -4.59 6.58
C SER A 27 9.73 -3.51 6.19
N GLU A 28 10.17 -2.26 6.04
CA GLU A 28 9.31 -1.16 5.60
C GLU A 28 8.85 -1.30 4.15
N ALA A 29 9.71 -1.77 3.26
CA ALA A 29 9.33 -2.05 1.88
C ALA A 29 8.26 -3.15 1.81
N VAL A 30 8.44 -4.25 2.54
CA VAL A 30 7.47 -5.35 2.61
C VAL A 30 6.15 -4.90 3.23
N ALA A 31 6.21 -4.14 4.33
CA ALA A 31 5.02 -3.60 4.99
C ALA A 31 4.23 -2.65 4.07
N ALA A 32 4.90 -1.71 3.43
CA ALA A 32 4.26 -0.79 2.49
C ALA A 32 3.70 -1.52 1.27
N PHE A 33 4.44 -2.50 0.74
CA PHE A 33 3.99 -3.34 -0.37
C PHE A 33 2.66 -4.03 -0.06
N GLY A 34 2.61 -4.81 1.02
CA GLY A 34 1.41 -5.58 1.32
C GLY A 34 0.24 -4.69 1.75
N LEU A 35 0.50 -3.57 2.43
CA LEU A 35 -0.55 -2.61 2.79
C LEU A 35 -1.20 -2.01 1.56
N VAL A 36 -0.39 -1.48 0.63
CA VAL A 36 -0.89 -0.87 -0.61
C VAL A 36 -1.60 -1.91 -1.47
N LEU A 37 -1.02 -3.12 -1.60
CA LEU A 37 -1.66 -4.20 -2.34
C LEU A 37 -3.02 -4.57 -1.72
N ALA A 38 -3.09 -4.70 -0.39
CA ALA A 38 -4.33 -5.04 0.31
C ALA A 38 -5.40 -3.95 0.12
N ILE A 39 -5.01 -2.66 0.19
CA ILE A 39 -5.90 -1.53 -0.11
C ILE A 39 -6.42 -1.62 -1.55
N LEU A 40 -5.52 -1.79 -2.53
CA LEU A 40 -5.91 -1.88 -3.94
C LEU A 40 -6.87 -3.06 -4.20
N MET A 41 -6.59 -4.23 -3.61
CA MET A 41 -7.47 -5.41 -3.72
C MET A 41 -8.82 -5.19 -3.06
N ALA A 42 -8.87 -4.54 -1.89
CA ALA A 42 -10.10 -4.20 -1.19
C ALA A 42 -10.94 -3.20 -2.00
N LEU A 43 -10.32 -2.15 -2.54
CA LEU A 43 -10.97 -1.16 -3.41
C LEU A 43 -11.60 -1.80 -4.66
N ARG A 44 -11.00 -2.86 -5.19
CA ARG A 44 -11.54 -3.58 -6.35
C ARG A 44 -12.69 -4.53 -6.01
N SER A 45 -12.64 -5.12 -4.81
CA SER A 45 -13.54 -6.23 -4.44
C SER A 45 -14.72 -5.73 -3.61
N ARG A 46 -14.44 -5.00 -2.53
CA ARG A 46 -15.41 -4.44 -1.57
C ARG A 46 -14.83 -3.17 -0.92
N PRO A 47 -15.00 -1.98 -1.51
CA PRO A 47 -14.42 -0.73 -1.01
C PRO A 47 -14.71 -0.45 0.47
N ASP A 48 -15.88 -0.85 0.96
CA ASP A 48 -16.29 -0.62 2.35
C ASP A 48 -15.43 -1.38 3.38
N THR A 49 -14.67 -2.40 2.97
CA THR A 49 -13.78 -3.15 3.87
C THR A 49 -12.38 -2.54 4.00
N VAL A 50 -12.06 -1.48 3.25
CA VAL A 50 -10.73 -0.85 3.27
C VAL A 50 -10.27 -0.50 4.70
N PRO A 51 -11.09 0.14 5.56
CA PRO A 51 -10.65 0.46 6.92
C PRO A 51 -10.28 -0.79 7.75
N ALA A 52 -11.08 -1.85 7.64
CA ALA A 52 -10.83 -3.11 8.33
C ALA A 52 -9.57 -3.81 7.80
N VAL A 53 -9.38 -3.83 6.49
CA VAL A 53 -8.19 -4.40 5.83
C VAL A 53 -6.93 -3.67 6.24
N VAL A 54 -6.96 -2.33 6.26
CA VAL A 54 -5.83 -1.50 6.72
C VAL A 54 -5.51 -1.82 8.18
N GLY A 55 -6.51 -1.82 9.06
CA GLY A 55 -6.32 -2.14 10.47
C GLY A 55 -5.70 -3.52 10.69
N LEU A 56 -6.29 -4.56 10.10
CA LEU A 56 -5.80 -5.94 10.20
C LEU A 56 -4.38 -6.09 9.64
N TYR A 57 -4.09 -5.45 8.51
CA TYR A 57 -2.77 -5.54 7.90
C TYR A 57 -1.70 -4.84 8.74
N ILE A 58 -1.97 -3.63 9.25
CA ILE A 58 -1.03 -2.93 10.15
C ILE A 58 -0.82 -3.73 11.44
N THR A 59 -1.88 -4.30 12.02
CA THR A 59 -1.76 -5.20 13.16
C THR A 59 -0.88 -6.39 12.82
N ALA A 60 -1.10 -7.09 11.71
CA ALA A 60 -0.22 -8.21 11.35
C ALA A 60 1.23 -7.76 11.13
N ALA A 61 1.44 -6.66 10.39
CA ALA A 61 2.76 -6.13 10.06
C ALA A 61 3.56 -5.72 11.29
N TYR A 62 2.90 -5.20 12.33
CA TYR A 62 3.56 -4.91 13.60
C TYR A 62 4.23 -6.17 14.22
N TRP A 63 3.67 -7.37 14.01
CA TRP A 63 4.20 -8.63 14.55
C TRP A 63 5.23 -9.29 13.63
N PHE A 64 5.04 -9.27 12.31
CA PHE A 64 5.92 -10.00 11.41
C PHE A 64 7.11 -9.19 10.87
N THR A 65 7.11 -7.86 11.05
CA THR A 65 8.19 -7.00 10.53
C THR A 65 9.19 -6.62 11.63
N ALA A 66 10.47 -6.50 11.27
CA ALA A 66 11.52 -6.13 12.21
C ALA A 66 11.49 -4.65 12.62
N SER A 67 10.79 -3.81 11.85
CA SER A 67 10.68 -2.35 12.09
C SER A 67 9.45 -1.95 12.92
N THR A 68 8.54 -2.89 13.22
CA THR A 68 7.19 -2.65 13.74
C THR A 68 6.28 -1.83 12.80
N ALA A 69 6.53 -1.97 11.49
CA ALA A 69 5.78 -1.46 10.35
C ALA A 69 5.27 -0.01 10.46
N PHE A 70 6.04 0.95 9.94
CA PHE A 70 5.54 2.32 9.83
C PHE A 70 4.65 2.45 8.60
N ALA A 71 5.11 1.92 7.45
CA ALA A 71 4.38 1.79 6.19
C ALA A 71 3.68 3.08 5.73
N ASN A 72 4.14 4.24 6.22
CA ASN A 72 3.49 5.53 6.07
C ASN A 72 4.55 6.64 6.27
N PRO A 73 4.85 7.43 5.21
CA PRO A 73 5.85 8.50 5.29
C PRO A 73 5.51 9.57 6.33
N ALA A 74 4.24 9.94 6.48
CA ALA A 74 3.81 10.95 7.46
C ALA A 74 4.01 10.45 8.90
N VAL A 75 3.71 9.18 9.17
CA VAL A 75 3.99 8.54 10.47
C VAL A 75 5.49 8.49 10.73
N THR A 76 6.29 8.15 9.72
CA THR A 76 7.76 8.12 9.81
C THR A 76 8.33 9.49 10.20
N VAL A 77 7.86 10.56 9.55
CA VAL A 77 8.22 11.94 9.89
C VAL A 77 7.76 12.31 11.30
N ALA A 78 6.54 11.96 11.69
CA ALA A 78 6.02 12.30 13.02
C ALA A 78 6.82 11.63 14.16
N ARG A 79 7.31 10.40 13.94
CA ARG A 79 8.11 9.63 14.91
C ARG A 79 9.48 10.24 15.20
N GLN A 80 9.99 11.15 14.36
CA GLN A 80 11.21 11.89 14.67
C GLN A 80 11.05 12.84 15.85
N PHE A 81 9.79 13.24 16.16
CA PHE A 81 9.48 14.18 17.23
C PHE A 81 9.14 13.50 18.56
N SER A 82 9.55 12.24 18.75
CA SER A 82 9.30 11.46 19.97
C SER A 82 10.48 10.51 20.22
N ASP A 83 11.24 10.73 21.29
CA ASP A 83 12.37 9.87 21.66
C ASP A 83 11.96 8.72 22.59
N THR A 84 10.96 7.96 22.15
CA THR A 84 10.45 6.77 22.85
C THR A 84 10.84 5.51 22.08
N PHE A 85 10.35 4.33 22.49
CA PHE A 85 10.49 3.09 21.72
C PHE A 85 9.99 3.25 20.26
N ALA A 86 8.98 4.10 20.08
CA ALA A 86 8.42 4.41 18.77
C ALA A 86 9.26 5.45 17.98
N GLY A 87 10.32 6.02 18.52
CA GLY A 87 11.11 7.05 17.87
C GLY A 87 11.93 6.57 16.67
N ILE A 88 12.32 7.52 15.82
CA ILE A 88 13.29 7.33 14.73
C ILE A 88 14.17 8.56 14.56
N ALA A 89 15.48 8.37 14.50
CA ALA A 89 16.43 9.45 14.25
C ALA A 89 16.19 10.09 12.87
N PRO A 90 16.31 11.43 12.72
CA PRO A 90 16.12 12.10 11.44
C PRO A 90 16.97 11.54 10.29
N SER A 91 18.19 11.09 10.61
CA SER A 91 19.11 10.45 9.64
C SER A 91 18.57 9.14 9.05
N SER A 92 17.63 8.47 9.74
CA SER A 92 17.03 7.21 9.32
C SER A 92 15.73 7.39 8.51
N VAL A 93 15.10 8.57 8.60
CA VAL A 93 13.79 8.88 7.97
C VAL A 93 13.83 8.71 6.46
N THR A 94 14.88 9.23 5.80
CA THR A 94 15.00 9.21 4.34
C THR A 94 14.99 7.78 3.79
N PHE A 95 15.73 6.87 4.40
CA PHE A 95 15.81 5.48 3.95
C PHE A 95 14.49 4.72 4.18
N PHE A 96 13.80 5.00 5.29
CA PHE A 96 12.47 4.45 5.56
C PHE A 96 11.44 4.90 4.52
N ILE A 97 11.39 6.20 4.22
CA ILE A 97 10.49 6.74 3.20
C ILE A 97 10.82 6.14 1.82
N ALA A 98 12.11 6.07 1.46
CA ALA A 98 12.52 5.48 0.19
C ALA A 98 12.07 4.01 0.07
N ALA A 99 12.24 3.21 1.12
CA ALA A 99 11.79 1.83 1.17
C ALA A 99 10.26 1.72 1.05
N GLN A 100 9.51 2.57 1.76
CA GLN A 100 8.04 2.61 1.70
C GLN A 100 7.54 2.94 0.29
N MET A 101 8.15 3.94 -0.35
CA MET A 101 7.81 4.33 -1.72
C MET A 101 8.12 3.22 -2.72
N ALA A 102 9.25 2.52 -2.56
CA ALA A 102 9.58 1.36 -3.38
C ALA A 102 8.56 0.22 -3.20
N GLY A 103 8.19 -0.10 -1.96
CA GLY A 103 7.16 -1.09 -1.65
C GLY A 103 5.81 -0.75 -2.27
N ALA A 104 5.36 0.49 -2.11
CA ALA A 104 4.11 0.98 -2.69
C ALA A 104 4.10 0.92 -4.23
N ALA A 105 5.20 1.32 -4.88
CA ALA A 105 5.33 1.25 -6.33
C ALA A 105 5.28 -0.21 -6.83
N LEU A 106 6.00 -1.12 -6.16
CA LEU A 106 5.97 -2.54 -6.50
C LEU A 106 4.57 -3.14 -6.34
N ALA A 107 3.83 -2.76 -5.30
CA ALA A 107 2.46 -3.21 -5.08
C ALA A 107 1.52 -2.77 -6.21
N PHE A 108 1.65 -1.53 -6.65
CA PHE A 108 0.88 -1.01 -7.77
C PHE A 108 1.19 -1.75 -9.09
N LEU A 109 2.47 -1.99 -9.38
CA LEU A 109 2.86 -2.76 -10.57
C LEU A 109 2.35 -4.21 -10.51
N PHE A 110 2.45 -4.82 -9.34
CA PHE A 110 2.00 -6.19 -9.11
C PHE A 110 0.49 -6.33 -9.24
N GLU A 111 -0.29 -5.38 -8.71
CA GLU A 111 -1.74 -5.34 -8.89
C GLU A 111 -2.12 -5.34 -10.38
N ARG A 112 -1.48 -4.46 -11.17
CA ARG A 112 -1.74 -4.38 -12.61
C ARG A 112 -1.38 -5.65 -13.36
N PHE A 113 -0.28 -6.29 -12.96
CA PHE A 113 0.11 -7.58 -13.51
C PHE A 113 -0.96 -8.65 -13.24
N LEU A 114 -1.48 -8.74 -12.01
CA LEU A 114 -2.52 -9.70 -11.64
C LEU A 114 -3.86 -9.47 -12.37
N VAL A 115 -4.19 -8.20 -12.63
CA VAL A 115 -5.48 -7.77 -13.17
C VAL A 115 -5.51 -7.72 -14.69
N SER A 116 -4.35 -7.78 -15.35
CA SER A 116 -4.24 -7.67 -16.81
C SER A 116 -5.20 -8.63 -17.52
N PRO A 117 -6.08 -8.14 -18.43
CA PRO A 117 -7.04 -9.00 -19.11
C PRO A 117 -6.31 -10.11 -19.86
N ARG A 118 -6.55 -11.37 -19.49
CA ARG A 118 -6.21 -12.50 -20.37
C ARG A 118 -6.94 -12.24 -21.68
N GLY A 119 -6.19 -12.06 -22.77
CA GLY A 119 -6.72 -11.71 -24.09
C GLY A 119 -7.91 -12.59 -24.47
N GLY A 120 -9.11 -12.04 -24.29
CA GLY A 120 -10.35 -12.68 -24.69
C GLY A 120 -10.46 -12.56 -26.19
N GLY A 121 -10.20 -13.67 -26.89
CA GLY A 121 -10.44 -13.80 -28.32
C GLY A 121 -11.85 -13.31 -28.65
N ARG A 122 -11.92 -12.18 -29.36
CA ARG A 122 -13.11 -11.78 -30.08
C ARG A 122 -13.29 -12.81 -31.20
N ILE A 123 -13.91 -13.94 -30.90
CA ILE A 123 -14.52 -14.78 -31.92
C ILE A 123 -15.65 -13.93 -32.50
N GLY A 124 -15.33 -13.24 -33.59
CA GLY A 124 -16.29 -12.49 -34.38
C GLY A 124 -17.39 -13.45 -34.77
N VAL A 125 -18.57 -13.25 -34.19
CA VAL A 125 -19.81 -13.87 -34.66
C VAL A 125 -19.96 -13.47 -36.12
N SER A 126 -19.73 -14.44 -37.00
CA SER A 126 -19.99 -14.34 -38.43
C SER A 126 -21.42 -13.87 -38.64
N ARG A 127 -21.58 -12.61 -39.08
CA ARG A 127 -22.85 -12.11 -39.57
C ARG A 127 -23.21 -12.93 -40.81
N ARG A 128 -24.15 -13.87 -40.67
CA ARG A 128 -24.79 -14.51 -41.83
C ARG A 128 -25.43 -13.39 -42.67
N PRO A 129 -25.19 -13.36 -44.00
CA PRO A 129 -25.92 -12.45 -44.87
C PRO A 129 -27.39 -12.87 -44.90
N SER A 130 -28.27 -11.93 -44.52
CA SER A 130 -29.71 -12.08 -44.70
C SER A 130 -29.99 -12.13 -46.20
N SER A 131 -30.39 -13.30 -46.68
CA SER A 131 -30.78 -13.55 -48.06
C SER A 131 -32.02 -12.72 -48.42
N ALA A 132 -31.93 -12.08 -49.58
CA ALA A 132 -32.93 -11.24 -50.21
C ALA A 132 -34.35 -11.86 -50.23
N ARG A 133 -35.35 -11.01 -50.02
CA ARG A 133 -36.77 -11.30 -50.26
C ARG A 133 -37.15 -10.71 -51.63
N PRO A 134 -37.82 -11.45 -52.54
CA PRO A 134 -38.13 -10.95 -53.88
C PRO A 134 -39.29 -9.95 -53.85
N PRO A 135 -39.41 -9.06 -54.87
CA PRO A 135 -40.44 -8.01 -54.91
C PRO A 135 -41.83 -8.60 -55.19
N SER A 136 -42.81 -8.16 -54.41
CA SER A 136 -44.24 -8.40 -54.68
C SER A 136 -44.70 -7.56 -55.86
N ARG A 137 -45.26 -8.22 -56.87
CA ARG A 137 -45.96 -7.58 -57.98
C ARG A 137 -47.31 -7.02 -57.52
N SER A 138 -47.60 -5.79 -57.91
CA SER A 138 -48.94 -5.22 -58.09
C SER A 138 -48.88 -4.22 -59.23
#